data_AF-A0A7J7LU85-F1
#
_entry.id   AF-A0A7J7LU85-F1
#
_cell.length_a   1.000
_cell.length_b   1.000
_cell.length_c   1.000
_cell.angle_alpha   90.00
_cell.angle_beta   90.00
_cell.angle_gamma   90.00
#
_symmetry.space_group_name_H-M   'P 1'
#
loop_
_entity.id
_entity.type
_entity.pdbx_description
1 polymer ?
#
loop_
_entity_poly.entity_id
_entity_poly.type
_entity_poly.pdbx_seq_one_letter_code
_entity_poly.pdbx_strand_id
1 'polypeptide(L)'
;MVSTQDFHRYLPLPEGALCFIASSAFCAEYLLFYFHSTTHKGLEGYYHFLLVILIALCIISTVAGALMRASFPADLSSGISMTLQGLWFYQTAFTLYGPMMPEGCKLKDDMISCKSMDNQVRGELLATFQLFALVNGVFVAAVGSYIFAVRKYGHSELKRVHAGGNGFDRN
;
A
#
# COMPACT_ATOMS: atom_id res chain seq x y z
N MET A 1 -13.19 -13.97 -14.29
CA MET A 1 -12.29 -14.44 -13.22
C MET A 1 -10.96 -14.77 -13.90
N VAL A 2 -10.11 -13.77 -14.11
CA VAL A 2 -8.79 -13.95 -14.73
C VAL A 2 -7.91 -14.58 -13.68
N SER A 3 -7.64 -15.87 -13.84
CA SER A 3 -6.78 -16.63 -12.95
C SER A 3 -5.35 -16.22 -13.24
N THR A 4 -4.59 -15.91 -12.20
CA THR A 4 -3.18 -15.46 -12.17
C THR A 4 -2.17 -16.39 -12.85
N GLN A 5 -2.63 -17.44 -13.54
CA GLN A 5 -1.85 -18.46 -14.23
C GLN A 5 -1.42 -18.05 -15.65
N ASP A 6 -2.12 -17.12 -16.31
CA ASP A 6 -1.83 -16.79 -17.72
C ASP A 6 -0.64 -15.85 -17.92
N PHE A 7 -0.28 -15.03 -16.92
CA PHE A 7 0.85 -14.10 -17.01
C PHE A 7 2.22 -14.81 -16.92
N HIS A 8 2.31 -15.90 -16.14
CA HIS A 8 3.52 -16.69 -15.96
C HIS A 8 4.02 -17.39 -17.24
N ARG A 9 3.19 -17.47 -18.28
CA ARG A 9 3.51 -18.18 -19.53
C ARG A 9 4.26 -17.32 -20.55
N TYR A 10 4.27 -16.00 -20.39
CA TYR A 10 4.84 -15.07 -21.37
C TYR A 10 6.25 -14.56 -21.04
N LEU A 11 6.67 -14.60 -19.77
CA LEU A 11 8.05 -14.31 -19.37
C LEU A 11 8.45 -15.17 -18.16
N PRO A 12 9.23 -16.25 -18.34
CA PRO A 12 9.78 -17.03 -17.23
C PRO A 12 10.95 -16.25 -16.62
N LEU A 13 10.66 -15.12 -15.97
CA LEU A 13 11.68 -14.39 -15.24
C LEU A 13 11.88 -15.02 -13.86
N PRO A 14 13.13 -15.23 -13.43
CA PRO A 14 13.41 -15.66 -12.06
C PRO A 14 12.79 -14.66 -11.08
N GLU A 15 12.29 -15.16 -9.96
CA GLU A 15 11.55 -14.38 -8.94
C GLU A 15 12.31 -13.12 -8.49
N GLY A 16 13.64 -13.21 -8.42
CA GLY A 16 14.52 -12.07 -8.16
C GLY A 16 14.53 -10.99 -9.25
N ALA A 17 14.34 -11.35 -10.53
CA ALA A 17 14.27 -10.39 -11.62
C ALA A 17 12.92 -9.65 -11.66
N LEU A 18 11.81 -10.31 -11.28
CA LEU A 18 10.52 -9.62 -11.07
C LEU A 18 10.63 -8.59 -9.94
N CYS A 19 11.27 -8.98 -8.84
CA CYS A 19 11.49 -8.09 -7.69
C CYS A 19 12.37 -6.89 -8.06
N PHE A 20 13.41 -7.11 -8.87
CA PHE A 20 14.29 -6.05 -9.37
C PHE A 20 13.57 -5.11 -10.33
N ILE A 21 12.74 -5.62 -11.25
CA ILE A 21 11.94 -4.81 -12.17
C ILE A 21 10.91 -3.99 -11.39
N ALA A 22 10.19 -4.60 -10.44
CA ALA A 22 9.24 -3.89 -9.57
C ALA A 22 9.93 -2.80 -8.75
N SER A 23 11.07 -3.11 -8.13
CA SER A 23 11.89 -2.14 -7.41
C SER A 23 12.37 -1.00 -8.32
N SER A 24 12.78 -1.30 -9.56
CA SER A 24 13.18 -0.28 -10.53
C SER A 24 12.02 0.60 -10.99
N ALA A 25 10.82 0.05 -11.14
CA ALA A 25 9.62 0.79 -11.47
C ALA A 25 9.22 1.72 -10.32
N PHE A 26 9.25 1.24 -9.07
CA PHE A 26 9.04 2.07 -7.89
C PHE A 26 10.11 3.15 -7.73
N CYS A 27 11.37 2.86 -8.06
CA CYS A 27 12.44 3.87 -8.10
C CYS A 27 12.21 4.93 -9.17
N ALA A 28 11.76 4.54 -10.36
CA ALA A 28 11.42 5.48 -11.43
C ALA A 28 10.24 6.37 -11.02
N GLU A 29 9.21 5.79 -10.41
CA GLU A 29 8.05 6.49 -9.87
C GLU A 29 8.47 7.45 -8.73
N TYR A 30 9.33 7.00 -7.81
CA TYR A 30 9.91 7.82 -6.75
C TYR A 30 10.61 9.06 -7.32
N LEU A 31 11.48 8.87 -8.31
CA LEU A 31 12.23 9.97 -8.92
C LEU A 31 11.30 10.95 -9.64
N LEU A 32 10.28 10.44 -10.33
CA LEU A 32 9.29 11.26 -11.03
C LEU A 32 8.53 12.14 -10.03
N PHE A 33 8.01 11.56 -8.95
CA PHE A 33 7.34 12.34 -7.92
C PHE A 33 8.28 13.21 -7.10
N TYR A 34 9.54 12.84 -6.93
CA TYR A 34 10.55 13.67 -6.27
C TYR A 34 10.87 14.94 -7.07
N PHE A 35 11.08 14.82 -8.39
CA PHE A 35 11.29 15.96 -9.26
C PHE A 35 10.03 16.82 -9.44
N HIS A 36 8.86 16.19 -9.45
CA HIS A 36 7.59 16.92 -9.42
C HIS A 36 7.42 17.67 -8.09
N SER A 37 7.65 17.02 -6.96
CA SER A 37 7.51 17.60 -5.61
C SER A 37 8.50 18.73 -5.33
N THR A 38 9.72 18.70 -5.89
CA THR A 38 10.70 19.78 -5.71
C THR A 38 10.33 21.05 -6.48
N THR A 39 9.42 20.95 -7.46
CA THR A 39 8.92 22.08 -8.25
C THR A 39 7.77 22.82 -7.54
N HIS A 40 7.04 22.18 -6.62
CA HIS A 40 5.89 22.76 -5.92
C HIS A 40 6.23 23.11 -4.45
N LYS A 41 6.11 24.38 -4.06
CA LYS A 41 6.27 24.83 -2.65
C LYS A 41 4.90 25.01 -1.99
N GLY A 42 4.68 24.35 -0.84
CA GLY A 42 3.45 24.48 -0.04
C GLY A 42 2.82 23.13 0.35
N LEU A 43 1.49 23.10 0.47
CA LEU A 43 0.69 21.93 0.88
C LEU A 43 0.83 20.74 -0.08
N GLU A 44 0.90 21.01 -1.38
CA GLU A 44 1.08 20.01 -2.43
C GLU A 44 2.40 19.23 -2.26
N GLY A 45 3.50 19.94 -2.02
CA GLY A 45 4.80 19.33 -1.75
C GLY A 45 4.79 18.44 -0.51
N TYR A 46 4.00 18.75 0.52
CA TYR A 46 3.87 17.93 1.72
C TYR A 46 3.18 16.58 1.43
N TYR A 47 2.10 16.59 0.63
CA TYR A 47 1.41 15.36 0.21
C TYR A 47 2.31 14.49 -0.68
N HIS A 48 3.03 15.10 -1.63
CA HIS A 48 3.99 14.38 -2.47
C HIS A 48 5.18 13.84 -1.66
N PHE A 49 5.68 14.57 -0.67
CA PHE A 49 6.75 14.08 0.20
C PHE A 49 6.33 12.84 1.01
N LEU A 50 5.10 12.81 1.54
CA LEU A 50 4.57 11.62 2.21
C LEU A 50 4.44 10.42 1.24
N LEU A 51 4.06 10.69 -0.01
CA LEU A 51 4.00 9.68 -1.07
C LEU A 51 5.38 9.06 -1.36
N VAL A 52 6.40 9.91 -1.45
CA VAL A 52 7.81 9.53 -1.66
C VAL A 52 8.34 8.66 -0.51
N ILE A 53 7.98 8.97 0.75
CA ILE A 53 8.31 8.13 1.91
C ILE A 53 7.64 6.75 1.82
N LEU A 54 6.37 6.68 1.42
CA LEU A 54 5.65 5.41 1.27
C LEU A 54 6.24 4.54 0.16
N ILE A 55 6.65 5.13 -0.96
CA ILE A 55 7.33 4.41 -2.04
C ILE A 55 8.68 3.88 -1.57
N ALA A 56 9.46 4.67 -0.83
CA ALA A 56 10.73 4.21 -0.25
C ALA A 56 10.53 3.03 0.72
N LEU A 57 9.49 3.07 1.56
CA LEU A 57 9.11 1.95 2.42
C LEU A 57 8.73 0.70 1.61
N CYS A 58 8.01 0.85 0.50
CA CYS A 58 7.70 -0.27 -0.39
C CYS A 58 8.97 -0.90 -0.96
N ILE A 59 9.91 -0.08 -1.47
CA ILE A 59 11.19 -0.57 -2.01
C ILE A 59 11.96 -1.35 -0.94
N ILE A 60 12.05 -0.81 0.28
CA ILE A 60 12.72 -1.48 1.40
C ILE A 60 12.04 -2.81 1.74
N SER A 61 10.70 -2.84 1.84
CA SER A 61 9.93 -4.06 2.10
C SER A 61 10.14 -5.11 1.01
N THR A 62 10.09 -4.71 -0.26
CA THR A 62 10.27 -5.59 -1.41
C THR A 62 11.70 -6.16 -1.46
N VAL A 63 12.71 -5.34 -1.24
CA VAL A 63 14.11 -5.78 -1.17
C VAL A 63 14.36 -6.68 0.04
N ALA A 64 13.81 -6.33 1.21
CA ALA A 64 13.91 -7.16 2.41
C ALA A 64 13.20 -8.51 2.22
N GLY A 65 12.04 -8.53 1.55
CA GLY A 65 11.32 -9.75 1.19
C GLY A 65 12.09 -10.63 0.22
N ALA A 66 12.89 -10.05 -0.69
CA ALA A 66 13.76 -10.79 -1.60
C ALA A 66 15.03 -11.33 -0.92
N LEU A 67 15.57 -10.63 0.08
CA LEU A 67 16.77 -11.03 0.82
C LEU A 67 16.46 -12.05 1.92
N MET A 68 15.28 -11.98 2.52
CA MET A 68 14.79 -13.00 3.44
C MET A 68 14.21 -14.16 2.64
N ARG A 69 14.42 -15.40 3.07
CA ARG A 69 13.73 -16.59 2.49
C ARG A 69 12.23 -16.32 2.56
N ALA A 70 11.58 -16.18 1.40
CA ALA A 70 10.17 -15.82 1.24
C ALA A 70 9.31 -16.47 2.33
N SER A 71 8.90 -15.65 3.30
CA SER A 71 8.09 -16.08 4.42
C SER A 71 6.76 -15.37 4.26
N PHE A 72 5.66 -16.10 4.50
CA PHE A 72 4.30 -15.55 4.47
C PHE A 72 4.15 -14.15 5.08
N PRO A 73 4.76 -13.81 6.24
CA PRO A 73 4.71 -12.45 6.79
C PRO A 73 5.44 -11.39 5.94
N ALA A 74 6.53 -11.74 5.24
CA ALA A 74 7.27 -10.82 4.38
C ALA A 74 6.53 -10.50 3.08
N ASP A 75 5.81 -11.48 2.52
CA ASP A 75 4.94 -11.25 1.35
C ASP A 75 3.71 -10.43 1.75
N LEU A 76 3.14 -10.73 2.92
CA LEU A 76 2.01 -9.97 3.47
C LEU A 76 2.39 -8.52 3.77
N SER A 77 3.57 -8.28 4.37
CA SER A 77 4.04 -6.91 4.66
C SER A 77 4.28 -6.12 3.37
N SER A 78 4.87 -6.73 2.35
CA SER A 78 5.08 -6.11 1.04
C SER A 78 3.76 -5.74 0.37
N GLY A 79 2.76 -6.64 0.41
CA GLY A 79 1.41 -6.37 -0.10
C GLY A 79 0.67 -5.28 0.66
N ILE A 80 0.82 -5.22 1.99
CA ILE A 80 0.28 -4.14 2.83
C ILE A 80 0.91 -2.80 2.45
N SER A 81 2.24 -2.75 2.29
CA SER A 81 2.95 -1.53 1.86
C SER A 81 2.48 -1.06 0.48
N MET A 82 2.37 -1.94 -0.51
CA MET A 82 1.88 -1.59 -1.86
C MET A 82 0.42 -1.09 -1.83
N THR A 83 -0.44 -1.72 -1.03
CA THR A 83 -1.84 -1.29 -0.90
C THR A 83 -1.93 0.10 -0.27
N LEU A 84 -1.14 0.35 0.78
CA LEU A 84 -1.09 1.64 1.44
C LEU A 84 -0.57 2.74 0.50
N GLN A 85 0.46 2.46 -0.29
CA GLN A 85 1.01 3.38 -1.30
C GLN A 85 -0.04 3.74 -2.35
N GLY A 86 -0.74 2.75 -2.92
CA GLY A 86 -1.78 2.98 -3.93
C GLY A 86 -2.99 3.74 -3.39
N LEU A 87 -3.46 3.40 -2.18
CA LEU A 87 -4.56 4.12 -1.52
C LEU A 87 -4.19 5.57 -1.22
N TRP A 88 -2.96 5.82 -0.76
CA TRP A 88 -2.47 7.17 -0.51
C TRP A 88 -2.37 8.00 -1.80
N PHE A 89 -1.90 7.39 -2.90
CA PHE A 89 -1.87 8.06 -4.21
C PHE A 89 -3.28 8.46 -4.67
N TYR A 90 -4.23 7.53 -4.60
CA TYR A 90 -5.62 7.79 -4.97
C TYR A 90 -6.25 8.88 -4.10
N GLN A 91 -6.07 8.80 -2.79
CA GLN A 91 -6.56 9.80 -1.85
C GLN A 91 -5.95 11.17 -2.12
N THR A 92 -4.65 11.24 -2.36
CA THR A 92 -3.93 12.49 -2.66
C THR A 92 -4.48 13.13 -3.94
N ALA A 93 -4.73 12.34 -4.98
CA ALA A 93 -5.33 12.84 -6.22
C ALA A 93 -6.72 13.44 -5.98
N PHE A 94 -7.58 12.77 -5.20
CA PHE A 94 -8.91 13.30 -4.84
C PHE A 94 -8.86 14.51 -3.90
N THR A 95 -7.88 14.58 -3.01
CA THR A 95 -7.74 15.71 -2.08
C THR A 95 -7.19 16.96 -2.77
N LEU A 96 -6.21 16.82 -3.66
CA LEU A 96 -5.61 17.96 -4.37
C LEU A 96 -6.44 18.43 -5.57
N TYR A 97 -6.98 17.48 -6.35
CA TYR A 97 -7.63 17.78 -7.63
C TYR A 97 -9.14 17.54 -7.60
N GLY A 98 -9.68 17.06 -6.47
CA GLY A 98 -11.10 16.77 -6.29
C GLY A 98 -11.81 17.74 -5.33
N PRO A 99 -13.10 17.45 -5.01
CA PRO A 99 -13.94 18.34 -4.20
C PRO A 99 -13.57 18.37 -2.71
N MET A 100 -12.59 17.56 -2.27
CA MET A 100 -12.10 17.49 -0.89
C MET A 100 -10.96 18.48 -0.58
N MET A 101 -10.69 19.44 -1.47
CA MET A 101 -9.66 20.46 -1.26
C MET A 101 -9.95 21.29 0.00
N PRO A 102 -8.97 21.48 0.90
CA PRO A 102 -9.16 22.23 2.14
C PRO A 102 -9.52 23.71 1.89
N GLU A 103 -10.46 24.21 2.69
CA GLU A 103 -10.97 25.58 2.57
C GLU A 103 -9.84 26.62 2.66
N GLY A 104 -9.74 27.47 1.64
CA GLY A 104 -8.75 28.55 1.60
C GLY A 104 -7.47 28.24 0.83
N CYS A 105 -7.34 27.03 0.27
CA CYS A 105 -6.36 26.70 -0.77
C CYS A 105 -7.04 26.67 -2.14
N LYS A 106 -6.37 27.21 -3.17
CA LYS A 106 -6.88 27.19 -4.55
C LYS A 106 -5.78 26.76 -5.49
N LEU A 107 -6.16 25.99 -6.52
CA LEU A 107 -5.31 25.75 -7.67
C LEU A 107 -5.23 27.03 -8.50
N LYS A 108 -4.04 27.62 -8.61
CA LYS A 108 -3.78 28.80 -9.43
C LYS A 108 -2.58 28.51 -10.32
N ASP A 109 -2.79 28.52 -11.64
CA ASP A 109 -1.76 28.25 -12.65
C ASP A 109 -0.95 26.98 -12.33
N ASP A 110 -1.66 25.86 -12.11
CA ASP A 110 -1.12 24.54 -11.78
C ASP A 110 -0.36 24.42 -10.44
N MET A 111 -0.31 25.49 -9.62
CA MET A 111 0.23 25.44 -8.25
C MET A 111 -0.87 25.61 -7.21
N ILE A 112 -0.85 24.77 -6.17
CA ILE A 112 -1.76 24.92 -5.04
C ILE A 112 -1.21 26.01 -4.10
N SER A 113 -1.90 27.15 -4.10
CA SER A 113 -1.56 28.29 -3.24
C SER A 113 -2.62 28.46 -2.16
N CYS A 114 -2.19 28.41 -0.89
CA CYS A 114 -3.04 28.66 0.26
C CYS A 114 -2.96 30.13 0.66
N LYS A 115 -4.11 30.77 0.93
CA LYS A 115 -4.21 32.21 1.21
C LYS A 115 -3.54 32.64 2.53
N SER A 116 -3.35 31.72 3.47
CA SER A 116 -2.74 31.97 4.80
C SER A 116 -2.00 30.72 5.29
N MET A 117 -0.96 30.93 6.12
CA MET A 117 -0.21 29.85 6.79
C MET A 117 -1.12 28.96 7.66
N ASP A 118 -2.16 29.52 8.28
CA ASP A 118 -3.10 28.74 9.10
C ASP A 118 -3.86 27.68 8.29
N ASN A 119 -4.20 28.00 7.03
CA ASN A 119 -4.89 27.06 6.14
C ASN A 119 -3.95 25.96 5.67
N GLN A 120 -2.66 26.27 5.52
CA GLN A 120 -1.64 25.28 5.20
C GLN A 120 -1.45 24.30 6.36
N VAL A 121 -1.29 24.80 7.60
CA VAL A 121 -1.12 23.94 8.80
C VAL A 121 -2.34 23.03 9.01
N ARG A 122 -3.56 23.53 8.75
CA ARG A 122 -4.78 22.71 8.81
C ARG A 122 -4.79 21.61 7.74
N GLY A 123 -4.34 21.92 6.52
CA GLY A 123 -4.18 20.93 5.47
C GLY A 123 -3.14 19.85 5.82
N GLU A 124 -1.99 20.24 6.37
CA GLU A 124 -0.94 19.31 6.81
C GLU A 124 -1.41 18.40 7.97
N LEU A 125 -2.16 18.97 8.92
CA LEU A 125 -2.78 18.21 10.02
C LEU A 125 -3.81 17.21 9.49
N LEU A 126 -4.66 17.64 8.54
CA LEU A 126 -5.65 16.76 7.91
C LEU A 126 -4.97 15.62 7.14
N ALA A 127 -3.91 15.92 6.39
CA ALA A 127 -3.11 14.93 5.67
C ALA A 127 -2.54 13.89 6.64
N THR A 128 -1.95 14.35 7.75
CA THR A 128 -1.40 13.49 8.79
C THR A 128 -2.48 12.60 9.40
N PHE A 129 -3.65 13.16 9.72
CA PHE A 129 -4.77 12.39 10.24
C PHE A 129 -5.30 11.34 9.24
N GLN A 130 -5.43 11.70 7.96
CA GLN A 130 -5.82 10.79 6.88
C GLN A 130 -4.81 9.64 6.74
N LEU A 131 -3.51 9.94 6.83
CA LEU A 131 -2.45 8.93 6.76
C LEU A 131 -2.56 7.96 7.93
N PHE A 132 -2.70 8.46 9.16
CA PHE A 132 -2.89 7.59 10.32
C PHE A 132 -4.15 6.74 10.22
N ALA A 133 -5.27 7.31 9.76
CA ALA A 133 -6.51 6.58 9.57
C ALA A 133 -6.36 5.47 8.52
N LEU A 134 -5.71 5.75 7.39
CA LEU A 134 -5.42 4.76 6.35
C LEU A 134 -4.50 3.64 6.85
N VAL A 135 -3.40 3.97 7.54
CA VAL A 135 -2.48 2.99 8.11
C VAL A 135 -3.21 2.07 9.09
N ASN A 136 -3.97 2.63 10.02
CA ASN A 136 -4.75 1.86 10.99
C ASN A 136 -5.83 1.01 10.30
N GLY A 137 -6.53 1.56 9.31
CA GLY A 137 -7.56 0.84 8.55
C GLY A 137 -6.99 -0.36 7.81
N VAL A 138 -5.87 -0.19 7.10
CA VAL A 138 -5.17 -1.27 6.39
C VAL A 138 -4.65 -2.32 7.38
N PHE A 139 -4.09 -1.89 8.52
CA PHE A 139 -3.62 -2.81 9.56
C PHE A 139 -4.76 -3.65 10.15
N VAL A 140 -5.87 -3.02 10.52
CA VAL A 140 -7.07 -3.72 11.03
C VAL A 140 -7.64 -4.65 9.98
N ALA A 141 -7.69 -4.25 8.71
CA ALA A 141 -8.15 -5.10 7.61
C ALA A 141 -7.22 -6.32 7.41
N ALA A 142 -5.90 -6.12 7.45
CA ALA A 142 -4.93 -7.20 7.33
C ALA A 142 -5.05 -8.19 8.49
N VAL A 143 -5.05 -7.70 9.74
CA VAL A 143 -5.23 -8.53 10.94
C VAL A 143 -6.59 -9.22 10.93
N GLY A 144 -7.66 -8.51 10.55
CA GLY A 144 -9.01 -9.07 10.43
C GLY A 144 -9.09 -10.18 9.40
N SER A 145 -8.48 -9.99 8.23
CA SER A 145 -8.42 -11.01 7.18
C SER A 145 -7.61 -12.23 7.61
N TYR A 146 -6.49 -12.04 8.32
CA TYR A 146 -5.67 -13.12 8.89
C TYR A 146 -6.44 -13.91 9.94
N ILE A 147 -7.07 -13.24 10.91
CA ILE A 147 -7.90 -13.88 11.95
C ILE A 147 -9.07 -14.63 11.31
N PHE A 148 -9.73 -14.03 10.31
CA PHE A 148 -10.82 -14.67 9.59
C PHE A 148 -10.37 -15.93 8.84
N ALA A 149 -9.22 -15.87 8.16
CA ALA A 149 -8.62 -17.02 7.50
C ALA A 149 -8.29 -18.13 8.51
N VAL A 150 -7.61 -17.81 9.62
CA VAL A 150 -7.29 -18.78 10.67
C VAL A 150 -8.56 -19.41 11.24
N ARG A 151 -9.61 -18.62 11.50
CA ARG A 151 -10.90 -19.14 11.97
C ARG A 151 -11.57 -20.08 10.98
N LYS A 152 -11.60 -19.71 9.69
CA LYS A 152 -12.28 -20.49 8.65
C LYS A 152 -11.51 -21.77 8.29
N TYR A 153 -10.21 -21.67 8.06
CA TYR A 153 -9.36 -22.80 7.67
C TYR A 153 -9.00 -23.68 8.86
N GLY A 154 -8.73 -23.11 10.05
CA GLY A 154 -8.50 -23.88 11.26
C GLY A 154 -9.72 -24.71 11.68
N HIS A 155 -10.94 -24.17 11.53
CA HIS A 155 -12.17 -24.92 11.77
C HIS A 155 -12.42 -26.02 10.72
N SER A 156 -11.95 -25.81 9.48
CA SER A 156 -12.08 -26.80 8.40
C SER A 156 -11.14 -27.99 8.61
N GLU A 157 -9.90 -27.73 9.02
CA GLU A 157 -8.91 -28.76 9.36
C GLU A 157 -9.35 -29.56 10.59
N LEU A 158 -9.87 -28.90 11.64
CA LEU A 158 -10.41 -29.60 12.82
C LEU A 158 -11.58 -30.53 12.47
N LYS A 159 -12.47 -30.11 11.55
CA LYS A 159 -13.56 -30.95 11.04
C LYS A 159 -13.05 -32.16 10.24
N ARG A 160 -12.01 -31.98 9.42
CA ARG A 160 -11.39 -33.08 8.65
C ARG A 160 -10.76 -34.12 9.57
N VAL A 161 -10.05 -33.69 10.61
CA VAL A 161 -9.43 -34.60 11.60
C VAL A 161 -10.50 -35.37 12.37
N HIS A 162 -11.57 -34.72 12.83
CA HIS A 162 -12.67 -35.41 13.52
C HIS A 162 -13.42 -36.40 12.62
N ALA A 163 -13.61 -36.08 11.34
CA ALA A 163 -14.25 -36.99 10.38
C ALA A 163 -13.35 -38.18 10.02
N GLY A 164 -12.02 -37.99 9.98
CA GLY A 164 -11.05 -39.07 9.75
C GLY A 164 -10.85 -39.99 10.97
N GLY A 165 -10.92 -39.45 12.19
CA GLY A 165 -10.80 -40.23 13.43
C GLY A 165 -11.98 -41.19 13.66
N ASN A 166 -13.21 -40.75 13.35
CA ASN A 166 -14.41 -41.58 13.50
C ASN A 166 -14.52 -42.75 12.50
N GLY A 167 -13.63 -42.81 11.50
CA GLY A 167 -13.55 -43.92 10.54
C GLY A 167 -12.60 -45.05 10.96
N PHE A 168 -11.67 -44.80 11.89
CA PHE A 168 -10.63 -45.76 12.27
C PHE A 168 -11.01 -46.62 13.49
N ASP A 169 -12.01 -46.21 14.28
CA ASP A 169 -12.54 -46.96 15.45
C ASP A 169 -13.65 -47.98 15.10
N ARG A 170 -13.86 -48.27 13.80
CA ARG A 170 -14.94 -49.16 13.31
C ARG A 170 -14.46 -50.40 12.55
N ASN A 171 -13.21 -50.83 12.76
CA ASN A 171 -12.69 -52.07 12.18
C ASN A 171 -11.77 -52.81 13.16
#